data_AF-A0A964UNI3-F1
#
_entry.id   AF-A0A964UNI3-F1
#
_cell.length_a   1.000
_cell.length_b   1.000
_cell.length_c   1.000
_cell.angle_alpha   90.00
_cell.angle_beta   90.00
_cell.angle_gamma   90.00
#
_symmetry.space_group_name_H-M   'P 1'
#
loop_
_entity.id
_entity.type
_entity.pdbx_description
1 polymer ?
#
loop_
_entity_poly.entity_id
_entity_poly.type
_entity_poly.pdbx_seq_one_letter_code
_entity_poly.pdbx_strand_id
1 'polypeptide(L)'
;MRQEGVGRPGLRPVTVRVPVEPVEAAVEADARDAAVRSNRLAVRGPLFGVAAQDTDDGSRWRVVVEVTHGYSQPARDALNSLLWFRAKDEAKDRAERRALLEAVTRLETERVDELAVLGTRYRVVRAEEYMTMGEHGDIEMPRATDPEPLMPDWSHEYRDARVDDGLVLDPDAPLSPVTAAERLSLRTLAYTGARFPAEVLRESAQAVESHPDILLMPVAFRIVERFGDESWSPGSRLVVTAHDARRVLDFDLVWLLPREHGLIPEDAEHIGPIRVDARTLIEEGTDPAVTELTVFADAADRLRTERLNEVVVHARTSRICRARRLLRWGPDGPEGPRPSDGIGDHEPEVIHPRLDENGTIHYEDDPAEDDAAVGPSA
;
A
#
# COMPACT_ATOMS: atom_id res chain seq x y z
N MET A 1 33.97 -21.93 -20.16
CA MET A 1 32.85 -22.31 -21.05
C MET A 1 31.62 -22.47 -20.15
N ARG A 2 30.82 -21.42 -20.01
CA ARG A 2 29.60 -21.47 -19.18
C ARG A 2 28.58 -22.33 -19.92
N GLN A 3 28.10 -23.39 -19.27
CA GLN A 3 26.93 -24.10 -19.77
C GLN A 3 25.73 -23.17 -19.60
N GLU A 4 25.22 -22.64 -20.71
CA GLU A 4 23.92 -22.01 -20.76
C GLU A 4 22.88 -23.10 -20.48
N GLY A 5 22.28 -23.03 -19.29
CA GLY A 5 21.14 -23.87 -18.95
C GLY A 5 20.00 -23.59 -19.91
N VAL A 6 19.45 -24.64 -20.50
CA VAL A 6 18.26 -24.59 -21.36
C VAL A 6 17.06 -24.22 -20.48
N GLY A 7 16.89 -22.92 -20.22
CA GLY A 7 15.68 -22.36 -19.62
C GLY A 7 14.52 -22.50 -20.60
N ARG A 8 13.30 -22.72 -20.09
CA ARG A 8 12.11 -22.56 -20.92
C ARG A 8 12.13 -21.15 -21.55
N PRO A 9 11.84 -21.00 -22.84
CA PRO A 9 11.83 -19.68 -23.47
C PRO A 9 10.91 -18.75 -22.67
N GLY A 10 11.47 -17.63 -22.17
CA GLY A 10 10.74 -16.63 -21.41
C GLY A 10 11.00 -16.58 -19.89
N LEU A 11 11.69 -17.56 -19.28
CA LEU A 11 12.01 -17.50 -17.84
C LEU A 11 13.37 -16.84 -17.59
N ARG A 12 13.38 -15.78 -16.77
CA ARG A 12 14.60 -15.09 -16.36
C ARG A 12 15.42 -15.92 -15.37
N PRO A 13 16.75 -15.95 -15.50
CA PRO A 13 17.62 -16.54 -14.49
C PRO A 13 17.49 -15.76 -13.17
N VAL A 14 17.52 -16.47 -12.04
CA VAL A 14 17.58 -15.85 -10.71
C VAL A 14 19.04 -15.78 -10.28
N THR A 15 19.56 -14.56 -10.11
CA THR A 15 20.90 -14.35 -9.55
C THR A 15 20.82 -14.42 -8.03
N VAL A 16 21.57 -15.34 -7.43
CA VAL A 16 21.63 -15.50 -5.97
C VAL A 16 22.97 -14.99 -5.47
N ARG A 17 22.94 -14.08 -4.49
CA ARG A 17 24.10 -13.61 -3.74
C ARG A 17 23.99 -14.09 -2.31
N VAL A 18 24.97 -14.86 -1.84
CA VAL A 18 25.03 -15.28 -0.44
C VAL A 18 25.48 -14.09 0.42
N PRO A 19 24.68 -13.68 1.42
CA PRO A 19 25.09 -12.64 2.37
C PRO A 19 26.30 -13.08 3.19
N VAL A 20 27.31 -12.22 3.27
CA VAL A 20 28.54 -12.45 4.05
C VAL A 20 28.78 -11.39 5.11
N GLU A 21 28.19 -10.22 4.96
CA GLU A 21 28.25 -9.16 5.96
C GLU A 21 27.42 -9.56 7.19
N PRO A 22 27.90 -9.31 8.43
CA PRO A 22 27.26 -9.84 9.64
C PRO A 22 25.78 -9.51 9.78
N VAL A 23 25.38 -8.28 9.45
CA VAL A 23 23.98 -7.83 9.52
C VAL A 23 23.13 -8.55 8.47
N GLU A 24 23.61 -8.62 7.23
CA GLU A 24 22.88 -9.31 6.15
C GLU A 24 22.76 -10.82 6.41
N ALA A 25 23.81 -11.44 6.96
CA ALA A 25 23.81 -12.85 7.33
C ALA A 25 22.81 -13.14 8.47
N ALA A 26 22.68 -12.23 9.45
CA ALA A 26 21.68 -12.34 10.50
C ALA A 26 20.25 -12.21 9.96
N VAL A 27 20.00 -11.24 9.07
CA VAL A 27 18.70 -11.07 8.38
C VAL A 27 18.33 -12.33 7.60
N GLU A 28 19.30 -12.92 6.89
CA GLU A 28 19.09 -14.15 6.12
C GLU A 28 18.82 -15.37 7.01
N ALA A 29 19.51 -15.49 8.15
CA ALA A 29 19.25 -16.55 9.12
C ALA A 29 17.85 -16.45 9.73
N ASP A 30 17.43 -15.25 10.14
CA ASP A 30 16.08 -14.98 10.65
C ASP A 30 15.01 -15.27 9.58
N ALA A 31 15.30 -14.90 8.32
CA ALA A 31 14.44 -15.21 7.19
C ALA A 31 14.28 -16.71 6.94
N ARG A 32 15.36 -17.48 7.07
CA ARG A 32 15.35 -18.94 6.96
C ARG A 32 14.53 -19.57 8.07
N ASP A 33 14.72 -19.14 9.32
CA ASP A 33 13.99 -19.68 10.46
C ASP A 33 12.49 -19.41 10.35
N ALA A 34 12.10 -18.21 9.89
CA ALA A 34 10.71 -17.88 9.59
C ALA A 34 10.12 -18.71 8.43
N ALA A 35 10.90 -18.95 7.37
CA ALA A 35 10.47 -19.77 6.24
C ALA A 35 10.23 -21.24 6.63
N VAL A 36 11.01 -21.80 7.56
CA VAL A 36 10.81 -23.17 8.07
C VAL A 36 9.53 -23.29 8.91
N ARG A 37 9.14 -22.24 9.63
CA ARG A 37 7.92 -22.22 10.46
C ARG A 37 6.63 -22.02 9.65
N SER A 38 6.73 -21.49 8.44
CA SER A 38 5.59 -21.11 7.61
C SER A 38 5.39 -22.14 6.49
N ASN A 39 4.20 -22.74 6.41
CA ASN A 39 3.89 -23.74 5.39
C ASN A 39 2.66 -23.38 4.54
N ARG A 40 2.02 -22.24 4.82
CA ARG A 40 0.82 -21.77 4.11
C ARG A 40 0.93 -20.29 3.78
N LEU A 41 0.14 -19.88 2.78
CA LEU A 41 0.01 -18.49 2.37
C LEU A 41 -1.45 -18.05 2.56
N ALA A 42 -1.62 -16.88 3.15
CA ALA A 42 -2.87 -16.15 3.16
C ALA A 42 -2.78 -15.06 2.08
N VAL A 43 -3.45 -15.26 0.95
CA VAL A 43 -3.51 -14.28 -0.13
C VAL A 43 -4.70 -13.35 0.12
N ARG A 44 -4.43 -12.05 0.27
CA ARG A 44 -5.46 -11.01 0.46
C ARG A 44 -6.11 -10.65 -0.86
N GLY A 45 -5.32 -10.54 -1.93
CA GLY A 45 -5.79 -10.14 -3.25
C GLY A 45 -4.87 -9.08 -3.88
N PRO A 46 -5.30 -8.50 -5.02
CA PRO A 46 -4.48 -7.54 -5.75
C PRO A 46 -4.42 -6.18 -5.04
N LEU A 47 -3.28 -5.52 -5.22
CA LEU A 47 -3.03 -4.12 -4.94
C LEU A 47 -2.51 -3.45 -6.23
N PHE A 48 -2.80 -2.16 -6.37
CA PHE A 48 -2.47 -1.35 -7.53
C PHE A 48 -1.65 -0.13 -7.14
N GLY A 49 -0.76 0.24 -8.05
CA GLY A 49 0.04 1.45 -8.01
C GLY A 49 0.49 1.79 -9.42
N VAL A 50 1.49 2.66 -9.56
CA VAL A 50 1.98 3.08 -10.88
C VAL A 50 3.49 3.03 -10.90
N ALA A 51 4.01 2.40 -11.94
CA ALA A 51 5.43 2.38 -12.23
C ALA A 51 5.72 3.18 -13.51
N ALA A 52 6.84 3.90 -13.50
CA ALA A 52 7.36 4.67 -14.60
C ALA A 52 8.64 4.03 -15.15
N GLN A 53 8.84 4.11 -16.45
CA GLN A 53 10.05 3.67 -17.13
C GLN A 53 10.48 4.72 -18.14
N ASP A 54 11.69 5.23 -17.99
CA ASP A 54 12.30 6.12 -18.98
C ASP A 54 13.00 5.30 -20.08
N THR A 55 13.26 5.92 -21.23
CA THR A 55 13.90 5.25 -22.39
C THR A 55 15.26 4.62 -22.06
N ASP A 56 15.97 5.17 -21.08
CA ASP A 56 17.33 4.76 -20.72
C ASP A 56 17.34 3.73 -19.57
N ASP A 57 16.18 3.38 -18.99
CA ASP A 57 16.09 2.49 -17.82
C ASP A 57 16.25 0.99 -18.16
N GLY A 58 16.13 0.62 -19.43
CA GLY A 58 16.22 -0.76 -19.91
C GLY A 58 15.03 -1.60 -19.43
N SER A 59 15.27 -2.60 -18.59
CA SER A 59 14.22 -3.44 -17.99
C SER A 59 13.68 -2.90 -16.66
N ARG A 60 14.27 -1.82 -16.13
CA ARG A 60 13.93 -1.30 -14.80
C ARG A 60 12.72 -0.37 -14.89
N TRP A 61 11.95 -0.37 -13.81
CA TRP A 61 10.81 0.52 -13.61
C TRP A 61 10.92 1.15 -12.22
N ARG A 62 10.47 2.39 -12.07
CA ARG A 62 10.43 3.09 -10.77
C ARG A 62 8.99 3.24 -10.32
N VAL A 63 8.67 2.87 -9.09
CA VAL A 63 7.35 3.12 -8.52
C VAL A 63 7.20 4.63 -8.27
N VAL A 64 6.16 5.22 -8.85
CA VAL A 64 5.82 6.65 -8.70
C VAL A 64 4.51 6.87 -7.97
N VAL A 65 3.65 5.85 -7.93
CA VAL A 65 2.50 5.75 -7.03
C VAL A 65 2.61 4.40 -6.32
N GLU A 66 2.59 4.44 -5.00
CA GLU A 66 2.67 3.27 -4.12
C GLU A 66 1.67 2.16 -4.50
N VAL A 67 2.12 0.91 -4.44
CA VAL A 67 1.32 -0.27 -4.80
C VAL A 67 0.53 -0.74 -3.58
N THR A 68 -0.46 0.07 -3.20
CA THR A 68 -1.26 -0.06 -1.96
C THR A 68 -2.76 0.06 -2.20
N HIS A 69 -3.21 0.49 -3.38
CA HIS A 69 -4.62 0.72 -3.67
C HIS A 69 -5.35 -0.61 -3.90
N GLY A 70 -6.54 -0.78 -3.32
CA GLY A 70 -7.32 -2.01 -3.49
C GLY A 70 -8.00 -2.16 -4.86
N TYR A 71 -8.05 -1.08 -5.65
CA TYR A 71 -8.67 -1.02 -6.97
C TYR A 71 -7.77 -0.26 -7.95
N SER A 72 -7.96 -0.53 -9.25
CA SER A 72 -7.13 0.07 -10.30
C SER A 72 -7.41 1.56 -10.53
N GLN A 73 -8.65 2.02 -10.40
CA GLN A 73 -9.01 3.42 -10.68
C GLN A 73 -8.31 4.42 -9.75
N PRO A 74 -8.28 4.25 -8.41
CA PRO A 74 -7.51 5.14 -7.52
C PRO A 74 -6.02 5.28 -7.88
N ALA A 75 -5.40 4.23 -8.45
CA ALA A 75 -4.02 4.33 -8.93
C ALA A 75 -3.91 5.22 -10.19
N ARG A 76 -4.91 5.22 -11.07
CA ARG A 76 -5.02 6.12 -12.22
C ARG A 76 -5.26 7.57 -11.76
N ASP A 77 -6.09 7.77 -10.75
CA ASP A 77 -6.38 9.09 -10.17
C ASP A 77 -5.15 9.68 -9.47
N ALA A 78 -4.37 8.84 -8.80
CA ALA A 78 -3.07 9.21 -8.25
C ALA A 78 -2.05 9.58 -9.36
N LEU A 79 -2.07 8.88 -10.51
CA LEU A 79 -1.25 9.26 -11.67
C LEU A 79 -1.71 10.57 -12.30
N ASN A 80 -3.01 10.80 -12.41
CA ASN A 80 -3.57 12.07 -12.84
C ASN A 80 -3.01 13.19 -11.97
N SER A 81 -3.15 13.06 -10.65
CA SER A 81 -2.64 14.03 -9.69
C SER A 81 -1.14 14.27 -9.81
N LEU A 82 -0.35 13.20 -9.95
CA LEU A 82 1.09 13.29 -10.18
C LEU A 82 1.42 14.12 -11.43
N LEU A 83 0.77 13.85 -12.56
CA LEU A 83 1.02 14.55 -13.81
C LEU A 83 0.51 16.00 -13.77
N TRP A 84 -0.61 16.26 -13.09
CA TRP A 84 -1.14 17.61 -12.90
C TRP A 84 -0.19 18.46 -12.05
N PHE A 85 0.29 17.96 -10.91
CA PHE A 85 1.27 18.68 -10.09
C PHE A 85 2.60 18.88 -10.82
N ARG A 86 3.04 17.89 -11.62
CA ARG A 86 4.21 18.06 -12.49
C ARG A 86 4.00 19.15 -13.54
N ALA A 87 2.81 19.25 -14.14
CA ALA A 87 2.47 20.31 -15.09
C ALA A 87 2.45 21.71 -14.43
N LYS A 88 1.97 21.77 -13.19
CA LYS A 88 1.88 22.99 -12.38
C LYS A 88 3.25 23.48 -11.92
N ASP A 89 4.00 22.60 -11.27
CA ASP A 89 5.14 22.97 -10.43
C ASP A 89 6.50 22.71 -11.12
N GLU A 90 6.57 21.79 -12.09
CA GLU A 90 7.85 21.33 -12.67
C GLU A 90 8.03 21.62 -14.16
N ALA A 91 6.95 21.82 -14.92
CA ALA A 91 7.04 22.03 -16.37
C ALA A 91 7.83 23.30 -16.74
N LYS A 92 8.87 23.13 -17.55
CA LYS A 92 9.83 24.20 -17.87
C LYS A 92 9.33 25.14 -18.96
N ASP A 93 8.48 24.63 -19.84
CA ASP A 93 7.92 25.39 -20.95
C ASP A 93 6.46 25.01 -21.24
N ARG A 94 5.85 25.78 -22.15
CA ARG A 94 4.46 25.60 -22.56
C ARG A 94 4.21 24.27 -23.28
N ALA A 95 5.19 23.77 -24.03
CA ALA A 95 5.05 22.51 -24.76
C ALA A 95 5.05 21.32 -23.79
N GLU A 96 5.94 21.33 -22.80
CA GLU A 96 6.00 20.34 -21.72
C GLU A 96 4.70 20.32 -20.93
N ARG A 97 4.23 21.51 -20.49
CA ARG A 97 2.97 21.63 -19.74
C ARG A 97 1.78 21.12 -20.56
N ARG A 98 1.70 21.48 -21.83
CA ARG A 98 0.63 21.00 -22.72
C ARG A 98 0.64 19.48 -22.86
N ALA A 99 1.80 18.86 -23.02
CA ALA A 99 1.90 17.40 -23.12
C ALA A 99 1.44 16.69 -21.83
N LEU A 100 1.78 17.24 -20.66
CA LEU A 100 1.33 16.71 -19.37
C LEU A 100 -0.19 16.87 -19.20
N LEU A 101 -0.75 18.03 -19.56
CA LEU A 101 -2.19 18.29 -19.46
C LEU A 101 -3.02 17.45 -20.45
N GLU A 102 -2.51 17.19 -21.66
CA GLU A 102 -3.16 16.26 -22.61
C GLU A 102 -3.27 14.84 -22.02
N ALA A 103 -2.26 14.41 -21.25
CA ALA A 103 -2.30 13.14 -20.53
C ALA A 103 -3.28 13.14 -19.35
N VAL A 104 -3.34 14.24 -18.57
CA VAL A 104 -4.34 14.44 -17.51
C VAL A 104 -5.74 14.33 -18.08
N THR A 105 -6.07 15.05 -19.16
CA THR A 105 -7.40 15.00 -19.80
C THR A 105 -7.79 13.59 -20.27
N ARG A 106 -6.83 12.78 -20.72
CA ARG A 106 -7.11 11.37 -21.02
C ARG A 106 -7.43 10.56 -19.77
N LEU A 107 -6.71 10.77 -18.68
CA LEU A 107 -6.98 10.07 -17.41
C LEU A 107 -8.31 10.49 -16.77
N GLU A 108 -8.82 11.69 -17.07
CA GLU A 108 -10.14 12.17 -16.61
C GLU A 108 -11.31 11.57 -17.40
N THR A 109 -11.07 10.98 -18.58
CA THR A 109 -12.14 10.52 -19.48
C THR A 109 -12.04 9.04 -19.86
N GLU A 110 -10.85 8.45 -19.77
CA GLU A 110 -10.56 7.08 -20.17
C GLU A 110 -9.90 6.29 -19.03
N ARG A 111 -10.17 4.98 -18.98
CA ARG A 111 -9.48 4.04 -18.08
C ARG A 111 -8.14 3.62 -18.68
N VAL A 112 -7.16 4.52 -18.62
CA VAL A 112 -5.84 4.30 -19.21
C VAL A 112 -4.93 3.58 -18.22
N ASP A 113 -4.56 2.33 -18.54
CA ASP A 113 -3.60 1.55 -17.75
C ASP A 113 -2.14 1.79 -18.15
N GLU A 114 -1.93 2.37 -19.32
CA GLU A 114 -0.60 2.68 -19.82
C GLU A 114 -0.60 3.95 -20.69
N LEU A 115 0.31 4.87 -20.41
CA LEU A 115 0.51 6.08 -21.18
C LEU A 115 1.98 6.48 -21.25
N ALA A 116 2.37 7.10 -22.34
CA ALA A 116 3.71 7.67 -22.50
C ALA A 116 3.60 9.21 -22.58
N VAL A 117 4.39 9.90 -21.76
CA VAL A 117 4.42 11.36 -21.71
C VAL A 117 5.88 11.80 -21.62
N LEU A 118 6.33 12.65 -22.56
CA LEU A 118 7.68 13.23 -22.55
C LEU A 118 8.81 12.19 -22.46
N GLY A 119 8.64 11.02 -23.09
CA GLY A 119 9.63 9.94 -23.08
C GLY A 119 9.56 8.99 -21.88
N THR A 120 8.69 9.27 -20.90
CA THR A 120 8.43 8.39 -19.76
C THR A 120 7.17 7.56 -20.01
N ARG A 121 7.27 6.24 -19.90
CA ARG A 121 6.15 5.30 -19.94
C ARG A 121 5.63 5.06 -18.53
N TYR A 122 4.37 5.36 -18.28
CA TYR A 122 3.67 5.06 -17.03
C TYR A 122 2.76 3.87 -17.24
N ARG A 123 2.76 2.94 -16.28
CA ARG A 123 1.89 1.76 -16.26
C ARG A 123 1.26 1.61 -14.88
N VAL A 124 -0.05 1.41 -14.82
CA VAL A 124 -0.73 0.87 -13.64
C VAL A 124 -0.23 -0.56 -13.44
N VAL A 125 0.36 -0.85 -12.29
CA VAL A 125 0.93 -2.16 -12.00
C VAL A 125 0.10 -2.88 -10.96
N ARG A 126 0.09 -4.22 -11.06
CA ARG A 126 -0.68 -5.12 -10.20
C ARG A 126 0.27 -5.98 -9.36
N ALA A 127 0.04 -6.01 -8.05
CA ALA A 127 0.76 -6.91 -7.14
C ALA A 127 -0.19 -7.71 -6.26
N GLU A 128 0.13 -8.97 -6.00
CA GLU A 128 -0.57 -9.83 -5.05
C GLU A 128 -0.07 -9.57 -3.63
N GLU A 129 -0.94 -9.09 -2.74
CA GLU A 129 -0.63 -9.05 -1.31
C GLU A 129 -0.85 -10.43 -0.68
N TYR A 130 0.17 -10.91 0.03
CA TYR A 130 0.09 -12.16 0.77
C TYR A 130 0.89 -12.11 2.08
N MET A 131 0.47 -12.97 3.00
CA MET A 131 1.16 -13.23 4.25
C MET A 131 1.51 -14.71 4.34
N THR A 132 2.60 -15.00 5.02
CA THR A 132 2.97 -16.34 5.44
C THR A 132 2.19 -16.69 6.69
N MET A 133 1.78 -17.95 6.76
CA MET A 133 0.97 -18.48 7.84
C MET A 133 1.57 -19.81 8.32
N GLY A 134 1.66 -19.96 9.64
CA GLY A 134 2.05 -21.19 10.29
C GLY A 134 0.96 -22.26 10.23
N GLU A 135 1.30 -23.46 10.71
CA GLU A 135 0.41 -24.62 10.69
C GLU A 135 -0.91 -24.37 11.45
N HIS A 136 -0.84 -23.64 12.57
CA HIS A 136 -1.99 -23.31 13.41
C HIS A 136 -2.79 -22.09 12.95
N GLY A 137 -2.49 -21.54 11.76
CA GLY A 137 -3.19 -20.37 11.25
C GLY A 137 -2.66 -19.03 11.76
N ASP A 138 -1.53 -19.04 12.48
CA ASP A 138 -0.86 -17.83 12.92
C ASP A 138 -0.15 -17.12 11.77
N ILE A 139 -0.46 -15.84 11.59
CA ILE A 139 0.20 -14.99 10.61
C ILE A 139 1.58 -14.57 11.14
N GLU A 140 2.59 -14.55 10.25
CA GLU A 140 3.94 -14.11 10.58
C GLU A 140 3.96 -12.66 11.10
N MET A 141 4.48 -12.49 12.31
CA MET A 141 4.72 -11.20 12.96
C MET A 141 6.05 -10.57 12.50
N PRO A 142 6.31 -9.29 12.81
CA PRO A 142 7.61 -8.67 12.61
C PRO A 142 8.76 -9.52 13.17
N ARG A 143 9.84 -9.57 12.40
CA ARG A 143 11.07 -10.27 12.76
C ARG A 143 11.97 -9.39 13.60
N ALA A 144 12.88 -9.99 14.35
CA ALA A 144 13.85 -9.24 15.16
C ALA A 144 14.80 -8.41 14.29
N THR A 145 15.04 -8.87 13.05
CA THR A 145 15.91 -8.21 12.07
C THR A 145 15.18 -7.24 11.14
N ASP A 146 13.87 -7.04 11.33
CA ASP A 146 13.12 -6.09 10.53
C ASP A 146 13.51 -4.63 10.84
N PRO A 147 13.48 -3.73 9.84
CA PRO A 147 13.80 -2.32 10.06
C PRO A 147 12.88 -1.67 11.10
N GLU A 148 13.50 -1.05 12.09
CA GLU A 148 12.85 -0.31 13.17
C GLU A 148 13.59 1.04 13.32
N PRO A 149 12.89 2.15 13.62
CA PRO A 149 13.56 3.41 13.90
C PRO A 149 14.44 3.28 15.15
N LEU A 150 15.62 3.92 15.11
CA LEU A 150 16.55 3.92 16.26
C LEU A 150 15.91 4.51 17.51
N MET A 151 15.10 5.55 17.34
CA MET A 151 14.33 6.20 18.38
C MET A 151 12.85 6.17 17.99
N PRO A 152 12.01 5.39 18.70
CA PRO A 152 10.57 5.38 18.48
C PRO A 152 9.97 6.77 18.70
N ASP A 153 9.36 7.34 17.67
CA ASP A 153 8.56 8.57 17.76
C ASP A 153 7.07 8.22 17.77
N TRP A 154 6.37 8.69 18.79
CA TRP A 154 4.93 8.45 18.98
C TRP A 154 4.10 9.72 18.79
N SER A 155 4.70 10.82 18.35
CA SER A 155 4.00 12.07 18.07
C SER A 155 3.06 11.91 16.87
N HIS A 156 1.91 12.56 16.95
CA HIS A 156 0.95 12.60 15.84
C HIS A 156 1.46 13.39 14.63
N GLU A 157 2.43 14.29 14.83
CA GLU A 157 3.02 15.14 13.78
C GLU A 157 4.03 14.40 12.89
N TYR A 158 4.59 13.30 13.38
CA TYR A 158 5.55 12.51 12.62
C TYR A 158 4.87 11.91 11.37
N ARG A 159 5.46 12.20 10.20
CA ARG A 159 5.04 11.62 8.94
C ARG A 159 5.80 10.33 8.71
N ASP A 160 5.07 9.22 8.64
CA ASP A 160 5.62 7.92 8.31
C ASP A 160 6.33 7.96 6.94
N ALA A 161 7.37 7.14 6.79
CA ALA A 161 7.94 6.90 5.47
C ALA A 161 6.85 6.32 4.54
N ARG A 162 6.84 6.76 3.28
CA ARG A 162 5.89 6.26 2.30
C ARG A 162 6.30 4.88 1.81
N VAL A 163 5.33 3.99 1.67
CA VAL A 163 5.56 2.67 1.09
C VAL A 163 6.00 2.84 -0.37
N ASP A 164 7.00 2.06 -0.79
CA ASP A 164 7.57 2.09 -2.15
C ASP A 164 8.26 3.40 -2.55
N ASP A 165 8.54 4.30 -1.61
CA ASP A 165 9.24 5.55 -1.92
C ASP A 165 10.63 5.26 -2.52
N GLY A 166 10.90 5.86 -3.68
CA GLY A 166 12.12 5.65 -4.44
C GLY A 166 12.35 4.21 -4.93
N LEU A 167 11.34 3.32 -4.84
CA LEU A 167 11.50 1.91 -5.18
C LEU A 167 11.76 1.70 -6.68
N VAL A 168 12.89 1.06 -6.99
CA VAL A 168 13.20 0.57 -8.34
C VAL A 168 12.88 -0.92 -8.43
N LEU A 169 11.98 -1.27 -9.34
CA LEU A 169 11.66 -2.63 -9.73
C LEU A 169 12.72 -3.12 -10.73
N ASP A 170 13.67 -3.89 -10.24
CA ASP A 170 14.72 -4.51 -11.03
C ASP A 170 14.58 -6.05 -11.00
N PRO A 171 14.11 -6.69 -12.09
CA PRO A 171 13.92 -8.13 -12.13
C PRO A 171 15.23 -8.93 -12.09
N ASP A 172 16.37 -8.27 -12.38
CA ASP A 172 17.70 -8.88 -12.53
C ASP A 172 18.59 -8.62 -11.30
N ALA A 173 18.10 -7.87 -10.30
CA ALA A 173 18.78 -7.62 -9.04
C ALA A 173 19.08 -8.94 -8.29
N PRO A 174 20.28 -9.07 -7.69
CA PRO A 174 20.66 -10.27 -6.95
C PRO A 174 19.81 -10.43 -5.69
N LEU A 175 19.34 -11.65 -5.44
CA LEU A 175 18.52 -12.01 -4.28
C LEU A 175 19.34 -12.79 -3.25
N SER A 176 18.94 -12.69 -1.99
CA SER A 176 19.42 -13.61 -0.96
C SER A 176 18.86 -15.03 -1.19
N PRO A 177 19.48 -16.09 -0.64
CA PRO A 177 19.00 -17.47 -0.82
C PRO A 177 17.51 -17.68 -0.46
N VAL A 178 17.04 -17.17 0.68
CA VAL A 178 15.64 -17.30 1.11
C VAL A 178 14.70 -16.54 0.17
N THR A 179 15.01 -15.31 -0.21
CA THR A 179 14.19 -14.55 -1.16
C THR A 179 14.18 -15.19 -2.55
N ALA A 180 15.30 -15.78 -2.98
CA ALA A 180 15.36 -16.53 -4.23
C ALA A 180 14.51 -17.80 -4.18
N ALA A 181 14.56 -18.55 -3.07
CA ALA A 181 13.71 -19.72 -2.86
C ALA A 181 12.22 -19.34 -2.87
N GLU A 182 11.84 -18.28 -2.16
CA GLU A 182 10.48 -17.76 -2.15
C GLU A 182 10.03 -17.35 -3.56
N ARG A 183 10.86 -16.60 -4.29
CA ARG A 183 10.59 -16.20 -5.68
C ARG A 183 10.34 -17.43 -6.56
N LEU A 184 11.20 -18.45 -6.47
CA LEU A 184 11.07 -19.66 -7.27
C LEU A 184 9.81 -20.46 -6.92
N SER A 185 9.46 -20.57 -5.64
CA SER A 185 8.27 -21.27 -5.17
C SER A 185 6.97 -20.58 -5.59
N LEU A 186 6.96 -19.26 -5.72
CA LEU A 186 5.77 -18.48 -6.05
C LEU A 186 5.59 -18.20 -7.55
N ARG A 187 6.56 -18.54 -8.42
CA ARG A 187 6.45 -18.34 -9.87
C ARG A 187 5.16 -18.91 -10.46
N THR A 188 4.77 -20.10 -10.01
CA THR A 188 3.58 -20.82 -10.47
C THR A 188 2.32 -20.50 -9.66
N LEU A 189 2.34 -19.47 -8.80
CA LEU A 189 1.19 -19.11 -7.97
C LEU A 189 0.01 -18.68 -8.84
N ALA A 190 -0.99 -19.55 -8.97
CA ALA A 190 -2.30 -19.20 -9.49
C ALA A 190 -3.33 -19.39 -8.37
N TYR A 191 -4.36 -18.54 -8.37
CA TYR A 191 -5.46 -18.68 -7.42
C TYR A 191 -6.14 -20.04 -7.59
N THR A 192 -6.55 -20.61 -6.46
CA THR A 192 -7.28 -21.87 -6.41
C THR A 192 -8.37 -21.79 -5.34
N GLY A 193 -9.41 -22.60 -5.51
CA GLY A 193 -10.51 -22.73 -4.56
C GLY A 193 -11.79 -21.99 -4.96
N ALA A 194 -12.91 -22.45 -4.42
CA ALA A 194 -14.26 -22.02 -4.81
C ALA A 194 -14.64 -20.60 -4.37
N ARG A 195 -13.81 -19.93 -3.55
CA ARG A 195 -14.06 -18.54 -3.11
C ARG A 195 -13.80 -17.51 -4.21
N PHE A 196 -13.07 -17.88 -5.25
CA PHE A 196 -12.76 -16.99 -6.36
C PHE A 196 -13.71 -17.26 -7.54
N PRO A 197 -14.26 -16.21 -8.18
CA PRO A 197 -15.03 -16.36 -9.41
C PRO A 197 -14.24 -17.08 -10.53
N ALA A 198 -14.95 -17.72 -11.46
CA ALA A 198 -14.33 -18.56 -12.49
C ALA A 198 -13.43 -17.76 -13.44
N GLU A 199 -13.82 -16.53 -13.77
CA GLU A 199 -13.06 -15.58 -14.55
C GLU A 199 -11.76 -15.17 -13.87
N VAL A 200 -11.80 -14.92 -12.56
CA VAL A 200 -10.61 -14.60 -11.74
C VAL A 200 -9.64 -15.78 -11.73
N LEU A 201 -10.14 -17.01 -11.59
CA LEU A 201 -9.32 -18.22 -11.64
C LEU A 201 -8.65 -18.40 -13.01
N ARG A 202 -9.41 -18.22 -14.09
CA ARG A 202 -8.90 -18.32 -15.47
C ARG A 202 -7.82 -17.28 -15.75
N GLU A 203 -8.07 -16.02 -15.38
CA GLU A 203 -7.12 -14.92 -15.60
C GLU A 203 -5.86 -15.10 -14.74
N SER A 204 -6.00 -15.57 -13.51
CA SER A 204 -4.85 -15.90 -12.67
C SER A 204 -4.00 -17.03 -13.26
N ALA A 205 -4.60 -18.05 -13.88
CA ALA A 205 -3.87 -19.10 -14.56
C ALA A 205 -3.17 -18.58 -15.83
N GLN A 206 -3.86 -17.78 -16.64
CA GLN A 206 -3.32 -17.15 -17.84
C GLN A 206 -2.13 -16.22 -17.53
N ALA A 207 -2.17 -15.53 -16.39
CA ALA A 207 -1.10 -14.64 -15.95
C ALA A 207 0.23 -15.37 -15.69
N VAL A 208 0.18 -16.65 -15.33
CA VAL A 208 1.39 -17.49 -15.20
C VAL A 208 2.06 -17.70 -16.57
N GLU A 209 1.30 -17.68 -17.65
CA GLU A 209 1.84 -17.87 -19.01
C GLU A 209 2.28 -16.54 -19.64
N SER A 210 1.49 -15.47 -19.50
CA SER A 210 1.80 -14.16 -20.07
C SER A 210 2.90 -13.41 -19.30
N HIS A 211 2.96 -13.61 -17.98
CA HIS A 211 3.93 -13.00 -17.06
C HIS A 211 4.56 -14.11 -16.20
N PRO A 212 5.44 -14.93 -16.79
CA PRO A 212 5.93 -16.18 -16.18
C PRO A 212 6.96 -15.94 -15.07
N ASP A 213 7.56 -14.76 -15.03
CA ASP A 213 8.41 -14.34 -13.93
C ASP A 213 7.60 -13.57 -12.88
N ILE A 214 8.21 -13.41 -11.72
CA ILE A 214 7.68 -12.58 -10.65
C ILE A 214 8.81 -11.74 -10.07
N LEU A 215 8.46 -10.66 -9.39
CA LEU A 215 9.32 -9.85 -8.55
C LEU A 215 8.68 -9.75 -7.16
N LEU A 216 9.48 -9.92 -6.11
CA LEU A 216 9.04 -9.73 -4.72
C LEU A 216 9.36 -8.30 -4.32
N MET A 217 8.34 -7.54 -3.95
CA MET A 217 8.51 -6.17 -3.49
C MET A 217 9.06 -6.14 -2.06
N PRO A 218 9.63 -5.00 -1.61
CA PRO A 218 10.01 -4.83 -0.22
C PRO A 218 8.84 -5.12 0.71
N VAL A 219 9.18 -5.74 1.83
CA VAL A 219 8.19 -6.11 2.83
C VAL A 219 7.65 -4.86 3.51
N ALA A 220 6.35 -4.87 3.75
CA ALA A 220 5.64 -3.85 4.50
C ALA A 220 4.92 -4.50 5.70
N PHE A 221 4.33 -3.69 6.55
CA PHE A 221 3.58 -4.15 7.73
C PHE A 221 2.16 -3.63 7.69
N ARG A 222 1.26 -4.32 8.38
CA ARG A 222 -0.10 -3.86 8.65
C ARG A 222 -0.65 -4.56 9.88
N ILE A 223 -1.78 -4.07 10.36
CA ILE A 223 -2.61 -4.72 11.36
C ILE A 223 -3.56 -5.68 10.66
N VAL A 224 -3.65 -6.89 11.20
CA VAL A 224 -4.70 -7.88 10.92
C VAL A 224 -5.48 -8.13 12.20
N GLU A 225 -6.78 -8.34 12.05
CA GLU A 225 -7.71 -8.47 13.17
C GLU A 225 -8.44 -9.80 13.13
N ARG A 226 -8.71 -10.35 14.31
CA ARG A 226 -9.53 -11.54 14.49
C ARG A 226 -10.48 -11.34 15.67
N PHE A 227 -11.75 -11.67 15.47
CA PHE A 227 -12.77 -11.69 16.51
C PHE A 227 -13.02 -13.12 16.95
N GLY A 228 -12.68 -13.45 18.20
CA GLY A 228 -12.78 -14.82 18.71
C GLY A 228 -12.05 -15.85 17.81
N ASP A 229 -12.81 -16.84 17.31
CA ASP A 229 -12.30 -17.93 16.46
C ASP A 229 -12.48 -17.68 14.95
N GLU A 230 -12.81 -16.44 14.55
CA GLU A 230 -12.99 -16.08 13.15
C GLU A 230 -11.66 -16.08 12.36
N SER A 231 -11.76 -15.95 11.03
CA SER A 231 -10.56 -15.76 10.19
C SER A 231 -9.97 -14.38 10.38
N TRP A 232 -8.64 -14.28 10.26
CA TRP A 232 -7.96 -12.99 10.16
C TRP A 232 -8.51 -12.15 9.01
N SER A 233 -8.74 -10.87 9.29
CA SER A 233 -9.13 -9.86 8.33
C SER A 233 -8.13 -8.70 8.34
N PRO A 234 -7.96 -7.96 7.23
CA PRO A 234 -7.09 -6.79 7.22
C PRO A 234 -7.68 -5.64 8.04
N GLY A 235 -6.92 -5.09 9.01
CA GLY A 235 -7.37 -4.01 9.91
C GLY A 235 -6.79 -2.62 9.61
N SER A 236 -5.64 -2.52 8.93
CA SER A 236 -5.02 -1.22 8.60
C SER A 236 -4.48 -1.16 7.18
N ARG A 237 -4.09 0.03 6.71
CA ARG A 237 -3.24 0.20 5.52
C ARG A 237 -1.83 -0.42 5.70
N LEU A 238 -1.08 -0.51 4.60
CA LEU A 238 0.35 -0.86 4.62
C LEU A 238 1.19 0.31 5.16
N VAL A 239 2.22 -0.04 5.92
CA VAL A 239 3.23 0.87 6.49
C VAL A 239 4.64 0.28 6.35
N VAL A 240 5.66 1.13 6.45
CA VAL A 240 7.06 0.75 6.15
C VAL A 240 7.70 -0.05 7.28
N THR A 241 7.46 0.32 8.54
CA THR A 241 8.07 -0.35 9.70
C THR A 241 7.03 -0.96 10.63
N ALA A 242 7.45 -1.90 11.46
CA ALA A 242 6.61 -2.43 12.52
C ALA A 242 6.27 -1.36 13.57
N HIS A 243 7.16 -0.38 13.81
CA HIS A 243 6.85 0.79 14.65
C HIS A 243 5.72 1.63 14.08
N ASP A 244 5.71 1.89 12.77
CA ASP A 244 4.60 2.63 12.13
C ASP A 244 3.28 1.87 12.30
N ALA A 245 3.30 0.53 12.25
CA ALA A 245 2.11 -0.28 12.51
C ALA A 245 1.66 -0.18 13.98
N ARG A 246 2.61 -0.09 14.93
CA ARG A 246 2.28 0.18 16.34
C ARG A 246 1.71 1.58 16.53
N ARG A 247 2.18 2.60 15.80
CA ARG A 247 1.61 3.96 15.83
C ARG A 247 0.15 3.97 15.35
N VAL A 248 -0.13 3.25 14.27
CA VAL A 248 -1.50 3.07 13.79
C VAL A 248 -2.35 2.36 14.85
N LEU A 249 -1.85 1.29 15.46
CA LEU A 249 -2.60 0.57 16.48
C LEU A 249 -2.80 1.37 17.79
N ASP A 250 -1.82 2.19 18.20
CA ASP A 250 -1.96 3.12 19.33
C ASP A 250 -3.07 4.13 19.05
N PHE A 251 -3.09 4.70 17.83
CA PHE A 251 -4.18 5.58 17.40
C PHE A 251 -5.53 4.86 17.40
N ASP A 252 -5.60 3.63 16.88
CA ASP A 252 -6.84 2.87 16.85
C ASP A 252 -7.35 2.61 18.27
N LEU A 253 -6.47 2.16 19.18
CA LEU A 253 -6.82 1.86 20.56
C LEU A 253 -7.36 3.07 21.31
N VAL A 254 -6.76 4.25 21.18
CA VAL A 254 -7.21 5.41 21.97
C VAL A 254 -8.28 6.25 21.27
N TRP A 255 -8.38 6.20 19.95
CA TRP A 255 -9.24 7.09 19.18
C TRP A 255 -10.34 6.36 18.40
N LEU A 256 -10.00 5.36 17.58
CA LEU A 256 -10.96 4.71 16.67
C LEU A 256 -11.86 3.70 17.40
N LEU A 257 -11.27 2.73 18.08
CA LEU A 257 -12.00 1.63 18.70
C LEU A 257 -12.96 2.10 19.80
N PRO A 258 -12.61 3.06 20.68
CA PRO A 258 -13.58 3.60 21.63
C PRO A 258 -14.82 4.20 20.95
N ARG A 259 -14.67 4.80 19.76
CA ARG A 259 -15.79 5.33 18.97
C ARG A 259 -16.62 4.24 18.33
N GLU A 260 -15.98 3.22 17.74
CA GLU A 260 -16.68 2.04 17.22
C GLU A 260 -17.51 1.32 18.30
N HIS A 261 -17.04 1.38 19.56
CA HIS A 261 -17.73 0.82 20.71
C HIS A 261 -18.76 1.78 21.34
N GLY A 262 -18.94 2.99 20.80
CA GLY A 262 -19.89 3.99 21.31
C GLY A 262 -19.50 4.62 22.66
N LEU A 263 -18.24 4.47 23.08
CA LEU A 263 -17.71 5.04 24.32
C LEU A 263 -17.32 6.51 24.17
N ILE A 264 -17.00 6.92 22.94
CA ILE A 264 -16.75 8.31 22.56
C ILE A 264 -17.70 8.63 21.39
N PRO A 265 -18.47 9.73 21.44
CA PRO A 265 -19.32 10.13 20.32
C PRO A 265 -18.51 10.33 19.03
N GLU A 266 -19.07 9.90 17.88
CA GLU A 266 -18.43 10.07 16.57
C GLU A 266 -18.21 11.55 16.22
N ASP A 267 -19.16 12.40 16.63
CA ASP A 267 -19.19 13.84 16.41
C ASP A 267 -18.54 14.65 17.54
N ALA A 268 -17.88 13.99 18.51
CA ALA A 268 -17.16 14.67 19.57
C ALA A 268 -16.12 15.61 18.95
N GLU A 269 -16.49 16.89 18.87
CA GLU A 269 -15.76 17.91 18.12
C GLU A 269 -14.37 18.13 18.70
N HIS A 270 -13.46 18.49 17.79
CA HIS A 270 -12.12 18.98 18.06
C HIS A 270 -12.19 20.22 18.96
N ILE A 271 -11.99 20.09 20.26
CA ILE A 271 -11.68 21.26 21.08
C ILE A 271 -10.21 21.65 20.80
N GLY A 272 -9.98 22.39 19.72
CA GLY A 272 -8.66 22.87 19.31
C GLY A 272 -7.73 21.77 18.76
N PRO A 273 -6.40 21.91 18.85
CA PRO A 273 -5.45 20.92 18.34
C PRO A 273 -5.45 19.59 19.11
N ILE A 274 -6.26 19.48 20.17
CA ILE A 274 -6.39 18.29 21.01
C ILE A 274 -7.53 17.44 20.44
N ARG A 275 -7.20 16.26 19.92
CA ARG A 275 -8.18 15.26 19.52
C ARG A 275 -8.73 14.62 20.80
N VAL A 276 -10.04 14.73 21.05
CA VAL A 276 -10.68 13.97 22.15
C VAL A 276 -10.46 12.48 21.90
N ASP A 277 -9.80 11.82 22.85
CA ASP A 277 -9.47 10.40 22.83
C ASP A 277 -9.66 9.77 24.21
N ALA A 278 -9.45 8.46 24.32
CA ALA A 278 -9.61 7.73 25.58
C ALA A 278 -8.74 8.33 26.70
N ARG A 279 -7.50 8.74 26.41
CA ARG A 279 -6.59 9.32 27.41
C ARG A 279 -7.13 10.65 27.95
N THR A 280 -7.61 11.51 27.06
CA THR A 280 -8.17 12.82 27.43
C THR A 280 -9.39 12.68 28.35
N LEU A 281 -10.33 11.80 28.01
CA LEU A 281 -11.54 11.58 28.82
C LEU A 281 -11.24 10.90 30.18
N ILE A 282 -10.22 10.04 30.24
CA ILE A 282 -9.74 9.45 31.49
C ILE A 282 -9.14 10.53 32.39
N GLU A 283 -8.34 11.46 31.84
CA GLU A 283 -7.75 12.57 32.59
C GLU A 283 -8.82 13.52 33.15
N GLU A 284 -9.89 13.79 32.40
CA GLU A 284 -11.03 14.57 32.88
C GLU A 284 -11.80 13.84 34.00
N GLY A 285 -11.92 12.52 33.90
CA GLY A 285 -12.46 11.66 34.97
C GLY A 285 -13.97 11.80 35.21
N THR A 286 -14.69 12.59 34.42
CA THR A 286 -16.14 12.83 34.56
C THR A 286 -17.00 11.97 33.65
N ASP A 287 -16.40 11.32 32.64
CA ASP A 287 -17.14 10.51 31.67
C ASP A 287 -17.59 9.18 32.30
N PRO A 288 -18.86 8.76 32.13
CA PRO A 288 -19.35 7.48 32.68
C PRO A 288 -18.62 6.25 32.11
N ALA A 289 -17.99 6.36 30.93
CA ALA A 289 -17.25 5.29 30.27
C ALA A 289 -15.77 5.18 30.70
N VAL A 290 -15.27 6.01 31.63
CA VAL A 290 -13.85 6.03 32.04
C VAL A 290 -13.29 4.64 32.36
N THR A 291 -14.06 3.77 33.01
CA THR A 291 -13.61 2.40 33.34
C THR A 291 -13.36 1.57 32.08
N GLU A 292 -14.23 1.68 31.07
CA GLU A 292 -14.10 0.95 29.80
C GLU A 292 -12.99 1.57 28.93
N LEU A 293 -12.90 2.91 28.89
CA LEU A 293 -11.82 3.63 28.20
C LEU A 293 -10.44 3.29 28.76
N THR A 294 -10.34 3.03 30.07
CA THR A 294 -9.07 2.63 30.71
C THR A 294 -8.53 1.32 30.14
N VAL A 295 -9.39 0.38 29.75
CA VAL A 295 -8.97 -0.89 29.13
C VAL A 295 -8.23 -0.63 27.80
N PHE A 296 -8.75 0.30 27.00
CA PHE A 296 -8.12 0.69 25.74
C PHE A 296 -6.82 1.47 25.95
N ALA A 297 -6.81 2.43 26.88
CA ALA A 297 -5.62 3.22 27.19
C ALA A 297 -4.49 2.36 27.76
N ASP A 298 -4.79 1.44 28.69
CA ASP A 298 -3.80 0.49 29.23
C ASP A 298 -3.21 -0.41 28.15
N ALA A 299 -4.04 -0.88 27.22
CA ALA A 299 -3.59 -1.67 26.07
C ALA A 299 -2.64 -0.87 25.16
N ALA A 300 -2.96 0.41 24.91
CA ALA A 300 -2.12 1.31 24.14
C ALA A 300 -0.79 1.62 24.86
N ASP A 301 -0.81 1.82 26.18
CA ASP A 301 0.40 2.10 26.96
C ASP A 301 1.32 0.87 27.05
N ARG A 302 0.76 -0.33 27.15
CA ARG A 302 1.51 -1.59 27.04
C ARG A 302 2.10 -1.78 25.65
N LEU A 303 1.34 -1.49 24.60
CA LEU A 303 1.85 -1.50 23.22
C LEU A 303 3.09 -0.61 23.08
N ARG A 304 3.07 0.59 23.68
CA ARG A 304 4.19 1.54 23.64
C ARG A 304 5.40 1.08 24.45
N THR A 305 5.18 0.63 25.68
CA THR A 305 6.24 0.30 26.65
C THR A 305 6.88 -1.06 26.40
N GLU A 306 6.07 -2.08 26.10
CA GLU A 306 6.52 -3.46 25.85
C GLU A 306 6.83 -3.72 24.36
N ARG A 307 6.55 -2.75 23.47
CA ARG A 307 6.68 -2.87 22.00
C ARG A 307 5.94 -4.08 21.43
N LEU A 308 4.71 -4.27 21.89
CA LEU A 308 3.89 -5.41 21.50
C LEU A 308 3.67 -5.45 19.97
N ASN A 309 3.54 -6.66 19.43
CA ASN A 309 3.10 -6.89 18.04
C ASN A 309 1.68 -7.48 17.99
N GLU A 310 1.07 -7.72 19.16
CA GLU A 310 -0.28 -8.22 19.31
C GLU A 310 -0.89 -7.64 20.57
N VAL A 311 -2.15 -7.24 20.46
CA VAL A 311 -2.93 -6.71 21.58
C VAL A 311 -4.32 -7.33 21.52
N VAL A 312 -4.87 -7.67 22.68
CA VAL A 312 -6.21 -8.22 22.82
C VAL A 312 -7.03 -7.27 23.68
N VAL A 313 -8.09 -6.73 23.11
CA VAL A 313 -9.06 -5.89 23.82
C VAL A 313 -10.45 -6.45 23.56
N HIS A 314 -11.17 -6.77 24.63
CA HIS A 314 -12.42 -7.54 24.58
C HIS A 314 -12.25 -8.86 23.78
N ALA A 315 -13.03 -9.07 22.72
CA ALA A 315 -12.95 -10.24 21.84
C ALA A 315 -12.10 -10.02 20.58
N ARG A 316 -11.50 -8.82 20.42
CA ARG A 316 -10.71 -8.45 19.24
C ARG A 316 -9.23 -8.67 19.53
N THR A 317 -8.60 -9.48 18.69
CA THR A 317 -7.14 -9.61 18.61
C THR A 317 -6.64 -8.79 17.44
N SER A 318 -5.82 -7.78 17.71
CA SER A 318 -5.16 -6.97 16.68
C SER A 318 -3.68 -7.33 16.66
N ARG A 319 -3.18 -7.82 15.52
CA ARG A 319 -1.81 -8.31 15.35
C ARG A 319 -1.13 -7.56 14.21
N ILE A 320 0.11 -7.11 14.44
CA ILE A 320 0.98 -6.60 13.39
C ILE A 320 1.54 -7.78 12.61
N CYS A 321 1.30 -7.80 11.32
CA CYS A 321 1.82 -8.83 10.43
C CYS A 321 2.84 -8.30 9.43
N ARG A 322 3.70 -9.21 8.99
CA ARG A 322 4.66 -9.01 7.92
C ARG A 322 4.00 -9.30 6.55
N ALA A 323 3.66 -8.25 5.82
CA ALA A 323 2.93 -8.31 4.54
C ALA A 323 3.87 -8.24 3.34
N ARG A 324 3.77 -9.21 2.43
CA ARG A 324 4.59 -9.28 1.22
C ARG A 324 3.73 -8.99 0.00
N ARG A 325 4.39 -8.51 -1.05
CA ARG A 325 3.73 -8.22 -2.33
C ARG A 325 4.51 -8.86 -3.47
N LEU A 326 3.80 -9.57 -4.33
CA LEU A 326 4.35 -10.25 -5.51
C LEU A 326 3.79 -9.60 -6.76
N LEU A 327 4.68 -9.11 -7.61
CA LEU A 327 4.31 -8.56 -8.91
C LEU A 327 4.68 -9.57 -10.01
N ARG A 328 3.77 -9.85 -10.93
CA ARG A 328 4.10 -10.72 -12.08
C ARG A 328 4.83 -9.93 -13.15
N TRP A 329 5.75 -10.59 -13.84
CA TRP A 329 6.65 -9.96 -14.79
C TRP A 329 6.68 -10.71 -16.12
N GLY A 330 6.42 -9.99 -17.20
CA GLY A 330 6.44 -10.48 -18.57
C GLY A 330 7.60 -9.90 -19.39
N PRO A 331 7.66 -10.23 -20.69
CA PRO A 331 8.68 -9.69 -21.60
C PRO A 331 8.69 -8.16 -21.65
N ASP A 332 7.51 -7.54 -21.51
CA ASP A 332 7.28 -6.10 -21.57
C ASP A 332 7.18 -5.44 -20.17
N GLY A 333 7.68 -6.11 -19.13
CA GLY A 333 7.74 -5.55 -17.77
C GLY A 333 6.62 -6.02 -16.83
N PRO A 334 6.23 -5.21 -15.85
CA PRO A 334 5.30 -5.60 -14.80
C PRO A 334 3.87 -5.79 -15.33
N GLU A 335 3.14 -6.78 -14.79
CA GLU A 335 1.73 -7.04 -15.10
C GLU A 335 0.85 -5.84 -14.70
N GLY A 336 -0.05 -5.43 -15.60
CA GLY A 336 -1.08 -4.43 -15.32
C GLY A 336 -2.37 -5.03 -14.73
N PRO A 337 -3.43 -4.23 -14.57
CA PRO A 337 -4.72 -4.73 -14.12
C PRO A 337 -5.29 -5.80 -15.06
N ARG A 338 -5.93 -6.80 -14.46
CA ARG A 338 -6.72 -7.81 -15.18
C ARG A 338 -8.15 -7.32 -15.37
N PRO A 339 -8.88 -7.82 -16.38
CA PRO A 339 -10.29 -7.48 -16.56
C PRO A 339 -11.16 -7.75 -15.32
N SER A 340 -10.84 -8.78 -14.53
CA SER A 340 -11.59 -9.14 -13.32
C SER A 340 -11.17 -8.41 -12.03
N ASP A 341 -10.11 -7.59 -12.06
CA ASP A 341 -9.56 -6.94 -10.85
C ASP A 341 -10.48 -5.86 -10.24
N GLY A 342 -11.68 -5.69 -10.78
CA GLY A 342 -12.64 -4.72 -10.31
C GLY A 342 -12.22 -3.30 -10.69
N ILE A 343 -13.21 -2.53 -11.12
CA ILE A 343 -12.99 -1.13 -11.50
C ILE A 343 -13.39 -0.21 -10.32
N GLY A 344 -13.95 -0.78 -9.25
CA GLY A 344 -14.74 -0.02 -8.28
C GLY A 344 -15.98 0.56 -8.95
N ASP A 345 -16.82 1.26 -8.19
CA ASP A 345 -17.91 2.09 -8.74
C ASP A 345 -17.40 3.48 -9.18
N HIS A 346 -16.08 3.68 -9.22
CA HIS A 346 -15.44 4.95 -9.53
C HIS A 346 -15.08 4.99 -11.02
N GLU A 347 -15.73 5.89 -11.75
CA GLU A 347 -15.40 6.22 -13.13
C GLU A 347 -14.30 7.29 -13.16
N PRO A 348 -13.53 7.41 -14.26
CA PRO A 348 -12.68 8.57 -14.48
C PRO A 348 -13.44 9.89 -14.30
N GLU A 349 -12.84 10.83 -13.58
CA GLU A 349 -13.43 12.15 -13.33
C GLU A 349 -12.37 13.25 -13.29
N VAL A 350 -12.83 14.50 -13.29
CA VAL A 350 -11.98 15.68 -13.11
C VAL A 350 -11.71 15.85 -11.62
N ILE A 351 -10.44 15.74 -11.23
CA ILE A 351 -10.02 15.76 -9.81
C ILE A 351 -9.48 17.14 -9.41
N HIS A 352 -8.84 17.85 -10.36
CA HIS A 352 -8.14 19.10 -10.09
C HIS A 352 -8.79 20.27 -10.83
N PRO A 353 -8.67 21.50 -10.30
CA PRO A 353 -9.02 22.70 -11.05
C PRO A 353 -8.29 22.76 -12.40
N ARG A 354 -8.91 23.42 -13.38
CA ARG A 354 -8.34 23.50 -14.72
C ARG A 354 -7.03 24.31 -14.68
N LEU A 355 -5.94 23.69 -15.11
CA LEU A 355 -4.65 24.35 -15.34
C LEU A 355 -4.48 24.62 -16.83
N ASP A 356 -4.14 25.84 -17.23
CA ASP A 356 -3.82 26.16 -18.63
C ASP A 356 -2.32 26.01 -18.95
N GLU A 357 -2.00 26.03 -20.24
CA GLU A 357 -0.63 25.85 -20.73
C GLU A 357 0.33 27.01 -20.36
N ASN A 358 -0.19 28.15 -19.87
CA ASN A 358 0.62 29.24 -19.32
C ASN A 358 0.91 29.08 -17.83
N GLY A 359 0.34 28.05 -17.18
CA GLY A 359 0.49 27.82 -15.74
C GLY A 359 -0.57 28.52 -14.88
N THR A 360 -1.66 29.03 -15.49
CA THR A 360 -2.75 29.67 -14.74
C THR A 360 -3.77 28.63 -14.30
N ILE A 361 -4.09 28.62 -13.00
CA ILE A 361 -5.14 27.76 -12.43
C ILE A 361 -6.47 28.52 -12.48
N HIS A 362 -7.47 27.90 -13.06
CA HIS A 362 -8.85 28.38 -13.14
C HIS A 362 -9.68 27.55 -12.18
N TYR A 363 -10.11 28.17 -11.09
CA TYR A 363 -11.13 27.63 -10.21
C TYR A 363 -12.49 27.86 -10.89
N GLU A 364 -13.41 26.89 -10.80
CA GLU A 364 -14.78 27.17 -11.20
C GLU A 364 -15.33 28.27 -10.30
N ASP A 365 -15.92 29.32 -10.90
CA ASP A 365 -16.56 30.40 -10.15
C ASP A 365 -17.65 29.80 -9.24
N ASP A 366 -17.54 30.03 -7.92
CA ASP A 366 -18.68 29.93 -7.01
C ASP A 366 -19.85 30.70 -7.65
N PRO A 367 -21.08 30.16 -7.72
CA PRO A 367 -22.19 30.93 -8.25
C PRO A 367 -22.29 32.19 -7.40
N ALA A 368 -21.92 33.33 -7.99
CA ALA A 368 -21.93 34.62 -7.33
C ALA A 368 -23.25 34.77 -6.58
N GLU A 369 -23.16 35.03 -5.28
CA GLU A 369 -24.30 35.51 -4.49
C GLU A 369 -25.01 36.55 -5.33
N ASP A 370 -26.24 36.20 -5.72
CA ASP A 370 -27.13 37.07 -6.47
C ASP A 370 -27.39 38.27 -5.56
N ASP A 371 -26.56 39.30 -5.75
CA ASP A 371 -26.62 40.59 -5.11
C ASP A 371 -27.91 41.24 -5.63
N ALA A 372 -29.04 40.77 -5.09
CA ALA A 372 -30.35 41.32 -5.31
C ALA A 372 -30.38 42.68 -4.61
N ALA A 373 -29.85 43.67 -5.33
CA ALA A 373 -30.14 45.07 -5.19
C ALA A 373 -31.66 45.27 -5.27
N VAL A 374 -32.35 45.09 -4.16
CA VAL A 374 -33.67 45.69 -3.95
C VAL A 374 -33.43 47.07 -3.37
N GLY A 375 -33.09 47.99 -4.26
CA GLY A 375 -33.24 49.43 -4.01
C GLY A 375 -34.74 49.79 -3.95
N PRO A 376 -35.13 50.76 -3.10
CA PRO A 376 -36.53 51.02 -2.78
C PRO A 376 -37.18 52.01 -3.77
N SER A 377 -38.45 51.78 -4.14
CA SER A 377 -39.51 52.77 -4.45
C SER A 377 -40.71 52.00 -5.01
N ALA A 378 -41.99 52.31 -4.74
CA ALA A 378 -42.65 53.51 -4.25
C ALA A 378 -43.90 53.13 -3.42
#